data_AF-Q1J003-F1
#
_entry.id   AF-Q1J003-F1
#
_cell.length_a   1.000
_cell.length_b   1.000
_cell.length_c   1.000
_cell.angle_alpha   90.00
_cell.angle_beta   90.00
_cell.angle_gamma   90.00
#
_symmetry.space_group_name_H-M   'P 1'
#
loop_
_entity.id
_entity.type
_entity.pdbx_description
1 polymer ?
#
loop_
_entity_poly.entity_id
_entity_poly.type
_entity_poly.pdbx_seq_one_letter_code
_entity_poly.pdbx_strand_id
1 'polypeptide(L)'
;MSTTDDHGDAGGRAAVRLLQGYLWHPKDADVDLENYLPHELDEAHVLWDVVNAPFAFFENGEPTAGQLFYQFTVLRVYDDKPGGESLHADAEAASQALGPLLEATPPGVGWQLWEDLREL
;
A
#
# COMPACT_ATOMS: atom_id res chain seq x y z
N MET A 1 30.46 -21.62 -35.14
CA MET A 1 30.77 -20.21 -34.85
C MET A 1 29.53 -19.63 -34.20
N SER A 2 29.53 -19.58 -32.87
CA SER A 2 28.49 -18.94 -32.07
C SER A 2 28.86 -17.48 -31.95
N THR A 3 28.00 -16.58 -32.40
CA THR A 3 28.06 -15.17 -31.99
C THR A 3 26.86 -14.95 -31.08
N THR A 4 27.17 -14.84 -29.80
CA THR A 4 26.30 -14.40 -28.72
C THR A 4 25.82 -12.99 -29.02
N ASP A 5 24.51 -12.80 -29.13
CA ASP A 5 23.87 -11.50 -29.06
C ASP A 5 23.88 -11.07 -27.59
N ASP A 6 24.90 -10.29 -27.24
CA ASP A 6 24.98 -9.54 -25.99
C ASP A 6 24.02 -8.35 -26.09
N HIS A 7 22.77 -8.56 -25.70
CA HIS A 7 21.86 -7.47 -25.37
C HIS A 7 22.12 -7.10 -23.91
N GLY A 8 22.90 -6.04 -23.71
CA GLY A 8 23.00 -5.40 -22.40
C GLY A 8 21.63 -4.90 -21.97
N ASP A 9 21.05 -5.54 -20.95
CA ASP A 9 20.06 -4.90 -20.11
C ASP A 9 20.82 -4.43 -18.88
N ALA A 10 21.00 -3.11 -18.78
CA ALA A 10 21.62 -2.49 -17.62
C ALA A 10 20.88 -2.97 -16.38
N GLY A 11 21.59 -3.64 -15.45
CA GLY A 11 21.11 -4.03 -14.12
C GLY A 11 20.59 -2.81 -13.39
N GLY A 12 19.33 -2.50 -13.64
CA GLY A 12 18.70 -1.23 -13.33
C GLY A 12 17.72 -1.49 -12.22
N ARG A 13 18.11 -1.10 -11.01
CA ARG A 13 17.24 -1.17 -9.84
C ARG A 13 15.83 -0.70 -10.18
N ALA A 14 14.87 -1.61 -10.10
CA ALA A 14 13.48 -1.34 -10.42
C ALA A 14 12.74 -0.95 -9.15
N ALA A 15 12.38 0.32 -9.03
CA ALA A 15 11.50 0.77 -7.95
C ALA A 15 10.05 0.49 -8.35
N VAL A 16 9.38 -0.41 -7.64
CA VAL A 16 8.00 -0.80 -7.89
C VAL A 16 7.11 -0.29 -6.76
N ARG A 17 6.00 0.34 -7.15
CA ARG A 17 4.95 0.81 -6.25
C ARG A 17 3.84 -0.23 -6.20
N LEU A 18 3.69 -0.85 -5.05
CA LEU A 18 2.65 -1.83 -4.75
C LEU A 18 1.53 -1.11 -4.00
N LEU A 19 0.42 -0.86 -4.68
CA LEU A 19 -0.77 -0.28 -4.06
C LEU A 19 -1.39 -1.32 -3.12
N GLN A 20 -1.40 -1.01 -1.82
CA GLN A 20 -1.89 -1.91 -0.77
C GLN A 20 -3.36 -1.66 -0.47
N GLY A 21 -3.83 -0.42 -0.56
CA GLY A 21 -5.22 -0.11 -0.24
C GLY A 21 -5.46 1.34 0.16
N TYR A 22 -6.51 1.55 0.96
CA TYR A 22 -6.92 2.86 1.46
C TYR A 22 -7.10 2.84 2.98
N LEU A 23 -6.89 3.99 3.60
CA LEU A 23 -7.27 4.26 4.99
C LEU A 23 -8.03 5.57 5.04
N TRP A 24 -8.95 5.66 6.00
CA TRP A 24 -9.68 6.87 6.25
C TRP A 24 -9.96 7.06 7.73
N HIS A 25 -10.09 8.31 8.14
CA HIS A 25 -10.52 8.67 9.49
C HIS A 25 -11.28 9.99 9.47
N PRO A 26 -12.09 10.31 10.51
CA PRO A 26 -12.80 11.57 10.56
C PRO A 26 -11.80 12.72 10.54
N LYS A 27 -12.04 13.72 9.70
CA LYS A 27 -11.14 14.88 9.57
C LYS A 27 -10.98 15.68 10.86
N ASP A 28 -11.99 15.62 11.72
CA ASP A 28 -12.05 16.31 13.01
C ASP A 28 -11.46 15.45 14.15
N ALA A 29 -11.05 14.22 13.86
CA ALA A 29 -10.37 13.36 14.82
C ALA A 29 -8.87 13.68 14.83
N ASP A 30 -8.30 13.80 16.03
CA ASP A 30 -6.86 13.99 16.26
C ASP A 30 -6.12 12.66 16.09
N VAL A 31 -6.12 12.15 14.85
CA VAL A 31 -5.43 10.91 14.48
C VAL A 31 -4.13 11.26 13.80
N ASP A 32 -3.03 11.02 14.50
CA ASP A 32 -1.69 11.16 13.96
C ASP A 32 -1.20 9.78 13.49
N LEU A 33 -1.32 9.53 12.19
CA LEU A 33 -0.96 8.25 11.57
C LEU A 33 0.52 7.91 11.72
N GLU A 34 1.41 8.90 11.85
CA GLU A 34 2.86 8.69 12.01
C GLU A 34 3.17 7.97 13.33
N ASN A 35 2.29 8.08 14.33
CA ASN A 35 2.43 7.35 15.60
C ASN A 35 2.04 5.87 15.51
N TYR A 36 1.27 5.47 14.50
CA TYR A 36 0.75 4.10 14.36
C TYR A 36 1.41 3.33 13.22
N LEU A 37 1.83 4.04 12.17
CA LEU A 37 2.29 3.45 10.94
C LEU A 37 3.74 3.87 10.68
N PRO A 38 4.64 2.91 10.42
CA PRO A 38 6.01 3.22 10.09
C PRO A 38 6.12 3.60 8.61
N HIS A 39 6.99 4.56 8.28
CA HIS A 39 7.34 4.88 6.89
C HIS A 39 8.22 3.81 6.23
N GLU A 40 8.72 2.85 7.01
CA GLU A 40 9.61 1.78 6.57
C GLU A 40 9.11 0.47 7.16
N LEU A 41 8.95 -0.52 6.30
CA LEU A 41 8.49 -1.86 6.63
C LEU A 41 9.47 -2.85 6.00
N ASP A 42 10.36 -3.38 6.83
CA ASP A 42 11.51 -4.20 6.41
C ASP A 42 12.34 -3.48 5.32
N GLU A 43 12.40 -4.05 4.11
CA GLU A 43 13.14 -3.51 2.96
C GLU A 43 12.27 -2.63 2.05
N ALA A 44 11.08 -2.25 2.51
CA ALA A 44 10.11 -1.48 1.76
C ALA A 44 9.78 -0.15 2.43
N HIS A 45 9.52 0.88 1.63
CA HIS A 45 9.00 2.15 2.14
C HIS A 45 7.48 2.16 2.06
N VAL A 46 6.82 2.50 3.16
CA VAL A 46 5.37 2.68 3.21
C VAL A 46 5.06 4.16 3.02
N LEU A 47 4.16 4.43 2.09
CA LEU A 47 3.68 5.76 1.73
C LEU A 47 2.16 5.80 1.98
N TRP A 48 1.69 6.85 2.63
CA TRP A 48 0.26 7.14 2.80
C TRP A 48 -0.03 8.55 2.28
N ASP A 49 -0.39 8.64 1.01
CA ASP A 49 -0.68 9.92 0.39
C ASP A 49 -2.15 10.31 0.61
N VAL A 50 -2.40 11.55 1.03
CA VAL A 50 -3.78 12.07 1.14
C VAL A 50 -4.40 12.11 -0.25
N VAL A 51 -5.56 11.47 -0.40
CA VAL A 51 -6.31 11.41 -1.66
C VAL A 51 -7.74 11.87 -1.45
N ASN A 52 -8.39 12.26 -2.55
CA ASN A 52 -9.84 12.45 -2.52
C ASN A 52 -10.54 11.11 -2.31
N ALA A 53 -11.64 11.12 -1.58
CA ALA A 53 -12.46 9.94 -1.37
C ALA A 53 -12.84 9.33 -2.74
N PRO A 54 -12.54 8.04 -2.99
CA PRO A 54 -12.82 7.40 -4.27
C PRO A 54 -14.33 7.21 -4.52
N PHE A 55 -15.14 7.35 -3.47
CA PHE A 55 -16.59 7.29 -3.49
C PHE A 55 -17.17 8.39 -2.61
N ALA A 56 -18.42 8.80 -2.88
CA ALA A 56 -19.10 9.88 -2.17
C ALA A 56 -19.80 9.42 -0.87
N PHE A 57 -20.15 8.14 -0.77
CA PHE A 57 -20.86 7.55 0.36
C PHE A 57 -20.33 6.16 0.67
N PHE A 58 -20.19 5.83 1.95
CA PHE A 58 -19.92 4.46 2.40
C PHE A 58 -21.13 3.56 2.15
N GLU A 59 -20.94 2.24 2.29
CA GLU A 59 -22.00 1.24 2.14
C GLU A 59 -23.15 1.42 3.15
N ASN A 60 -22.86 2.04 4.30
CA ASN A 60 -23.86 2.40 5.31
C ASN A 60 -24.65 3.67 4.98
N GLY A 61 -24.35 4.36 3.88
CA GLY A 61 -25.01 5.59 3.43
C GLY A 61 -24.42 6.88 4.01
N GLU A 62 -23.38 6.83 4.84
CA GLU A 62 -22.73 8.03 5.37
C GLU A 62 -21.83 8.72 4.32
N PRO A 63 -21.81 10.07 4.28
CA PRO A 63 -20.97 10.80 3.33
C PRO A 63 -19.49 10.69 3.71
N THR A 64 -18.65 10.40 2.71
CA THR A 64 -17.18 10.36 2.87
C THR A 64 -16.55 11.73 3.02
N ALA A 65 -17.27 12.81 2.71
CA ALA A 65 -16.78 14.19 2.79
C ALA A 65 -16.37 14.65 4.21
N GLY A 66 -16.80 13.93 5.25
CA GLY A 66 -16.36 14.15 6.62
C GLY A 66 -15.05 13.45 6.99
N GLN A 67 -14.50 12.65 6.08
CA GLN A 67 -13.33 11.80 6.32
C GLN A 67 -12.15 12.28 5.49
N LEU A 68 -10.95 12.07 6.02
CA LEU A 68 -9.70 12.17 5.27
C LEU A 68 -9.34 10.78 4.75
N PHE A 69 -9.03 10.67 3.46
CA PHE A 69 -8.62 9.42 2.82
C PHE A 69 -7.14 9.46 2.52
N TYR A 70 -6.51 8.31 2.67
CA TYR A 70 -5.10 8.06 2.42
C TYR A 70 -4.97 6.83 1.54
N GLN A 71 -4.09 6.89 0.56
CA GLN A 71 -3.75 5.76 -0.29
C GLN A 71 -2.46 5.12 0.22
N PHE A 72 -2.53 3.86 0.62
CA PHE A 72 -1.35 3.11 1.03
C PHE A 72 -0.61 2.53 -0.16
N THR A 73 0.64 2.93 -0.32
CA THR A 73 1.53 2.41 -1.33
C THR A 73 2.81 1.94 -0.69
N VAL A 74 3.24 0.73 -1.02
CA VAL A 74 4.52 0.18 -0.59
C VAL A 74 5.50 0.27 -1.76
N LEU A 75 6.56 1.02 -1.58
CA LEU A 75 7.64 1.18 -2.54
C LEU A 75 8.77 0.21 -2.19
N ARG A 76 9.02 -0.77 -3.06
CA ARG A 76 10.20 -1.64 -2.98
C ARG A 76 11.14 -1.40 -4.14
N VAL A 77 12.43 -1.53 -3.87
CA VAL A 77 13.48 -1.47 -4.88
C VAL A 77 14.00 -2.89 -5.09
N TYR A 78 13.95 -3.35 -6.33
CA TYR A 78 14.46 -4.66 -6.73
C TYR A 78 15.72 -4.50 -7.55
N ASP A 79 16.72 -5.38 -7.38
CA ASP A 79 17.92 -5.37 -8.22
C ASP A 79 17.62 -5.79 -9.68
N ASP A 80 16.65 -6.68 -9.88
CA ASP A 80 16.16 -7.15 -11.18
C ASP A 80 14.64 -6.96 -11.29
N LYS A 81 14.10 -6.88 -12.51
CA LYS A 81 12.64 -6.74 -12.72
C LYS A 81 11.91 -7.95 -12.11
N PRO A 82 11.14 -7.78 -11.02
CA PRO A 82 10.47 -8.90 -10.38
C PRO A 82 9.34 -9.44 -11.26
N GLY A 83 9.13 -10.75 -11.19
CA GLY A 83 7.99 -11.40 -11.82
C GLY A 83 6.68 -11.09 -11.07
N GLY A 84 5.53 -11.33 -11.72
CA GLY A 84 4.22 -11.10 -11.12
C GLY A 84 3.96 -11.89 -9.84
N GLU A 85 4.47 -13.11 -9.73
CA GLU A 85 4.35 -13.94 -8.52
C GLU A 85 5.14 -13.35 -7.34
N SER A 86 6.36 -12.86 -7.56
CA SER A 86 7.16 -12.20 -6.52
C SER A 86 6.50 -10.91 -6.05
N LEU A 87 5.98 -10.09 -6.98
CA LEU A 87 5.26 -8.87 -6.65
C LEU A 87 4.01 -9.15 -5.81
N HIS A 88 3.28 -10.23 -6.14
CA HIS A 88 2.12 -10.64 -5.35
C HIS A 88 2.52 -11.09 -3.95
N ALA A 89 3.55 -11.94 -3.82
CA ALA A 89 4.04 -12.39 -2.51
C ALA A 89 4.55 -11.22 -1.66
N ASP A 90 5.22 -10.24 -2.27
CA ASP A 90 5.71 -9.05 -1.58
C ASP A 90 4.59 -8.11 -1.15
N ALA A 91 3.55 -7.98 -1.96
CA ALA A 91 2.34 -7.24 -1.59
C ALA A 91 1.59 -7.96 -0.45
N GLU A 92 1.49 -9.29 -0.52
CA GLU A 92 0.87 -10.10 0.53
C GLU A 92 1.62 -9.95 1.85
N ALA A 93 2.94 -10.09 1.84
CA ALA A 93 3.78 -9.91 3.03
C ALA A 93 3.65 -8.48 3.62
N ALA A 94 3.61 -7.46 2.76
CA ALA A 94 3.42 -6.09 3.20
C ALA A 94 2.03 -5.88 3.83
N SER A 95 0.98 -6.43 3.22
CA SER A 95 -0.38 -6.40 3.77
C SER A 95 -0.48 -7.12 5.11
N GLN A 96 0.13 -8.30 5.24
CA GLN A 96 0.16 -9.07 6.48
C GLN A 96 0.85 -8.32 7.63
N ALA A 97 1.89 -7.54 7.32
CA ALA A 97 2.58 -6.75 8.32
C ALA A 97 1.88 -5.41 8.62
N LEU A 98 1.18 -4.82 7.64
CA LEU A 98 0.34 -3.63 7.84
C LEU A 98 -0.93 -3.92 8.64
N GLY A 99 -1.52 -5.12 8.49
CA GLY A 99 -2.76 -5.50 9.17
C GLY A 99 -2.73 -5.23 10.69
N PRO A 100 -1.78 -5.79 11.47
CA PRO A 100 -1.69 -5.55 12.90
C PRO A 100 -1.47 -4.07 13.29
N LEU A 101 -0.79 -3.30 12.45
CA LEU A 101 -0.55 -1.87 12.66
C LEU A 101 -1.84 -1.07 12.48
N LEU A 102 -2.63 -1.44 11.47
CA LEU A 102 -3.94 -0.88 11.19
C LEU A 102 -4.96 -1.27 12.25
N GLU A 103 -4.92 -2.51 12.77
CA GLU A 103 -5.75 -2.93 13.90
C GLU A 103 -5.41 -2.19 15.21
N ALA A 104 -4.17 -1.72 15.38
CA ALA A 104 -3.75 -0.92 16.52
C ALA A 104 -4.19 0.56 16.45
N THR A 105 -4.75 1.00 15.31
CA THR A 105 -5.24 2.37 15.15
C THR A 105 -6.48 2.64 16.03
N PRO A 106 -6.72 3.91 16.41
CA PRO A 106 -7.82 4.25 17.31
C PRO A 106 -9.20 3.96 16.70
N PRO A 107 -10.22 3.74 17.54
CA PRO A 107 -11.58 3.50 17.06
C PRO A 107 -12.08 4.69 16.23
N GLY A 108 -12.53 4.41 15.01
CA GLY A 108 -12.95 5.42 14.03
C GLY A 108 -12.03 5.53 12.82
N VAL A 109 -10.82 4.97 12.89
CA VAL A 109 -10.00 4.74 11.70
C VAL A 109 -10.54 3.52 10.97
N GLY A 110 -10.92 3.70 9.71
CA GLY A 110 -11.28 2.63 8.81
C GLY A 110 -10.16 2.39 7.80
N TRP A 111 -9.98 1.15 7.38
CA TRP A 111 -8.98 0.78 6.39
C TRP A 111 -9.50 -0.35 5.53
N GLN A 112 -8.96 -0.46 4.32
CA GLN A 112 -9.28 -1.51 3.36
C GLN A 112 -8.02 -1.84 2.58
N LEU A 113 -7.49 -3.04 2.82
CA LEU A 113 -6.36 -3.59 2.07
C LEU A 113 -6.88 -4.44 0.91
N TRP A 114 -6.15 -4.44 -0.20
CA TRP A 114 -6.50 -5.19 -1.40
C TRP A 114 -6.36 -6.70 -1.24
N GLU A 115 -5.54 -7.18 -0.30
CA GLU A 115 -5.48 -8.62 0.02
C GLU A 115 -6.73 -9.09 0.77
N ASP A 116 -7.36 -8.21 1.57
CA ASP A 116 -8.63 -8.49 2.26
C ASP A 116 -9.81 -8.57 1.26
N LEU A 117 -9.62 -8.07 0.03
CA LEU A 117 -10.60 -8.13 -1.06
C LEU A 117 -10.58 -9.45 -1.86
N ARG A 118 -9.83 -10.49 -1.44
CA ARG A 118 -9.82 -11.82 -2.07
C ARG A 118 -10.35 -12.84 -1.05
N GLU A 119 -11.40 -13.63 -1.27
CA GLU A 119 -11.83 -14.39 -2.46
C GLU A 119 -13.35 -14.24 -2.75
N LEU A 120 -13.74 -14.37 -4.02
CA LEU A 120 -15.03 -14.96 -4.44
C LEU A 120 -14.74 -16.25 -5.22
#